data_AF-A0A1I1LHZ4-F1
#
_entry.id   AF-A0A1I1LHZ4-F1
#
_cell.length_a   1.000
_cell.length_b   1.000
_cell.length_c   1.000
_cell.angle_alpha   90.00
_cell.angle_beta   90.00
_cell.angle_gamma   90.00
#
_symmetry.space_group_name_H-M   'P 1'
#
loop_
_entity.id
_entity.type
_entity.pdbx_description
1 polymer ?
#
loop_
_entity_poly.entity_id
_entity_poly.type
_entity_poly.pdbx_seq_one_letter_code
_entity_poly.pdbx_strand_id
1 'polypeptide(L)'
;MSQSDSFIDEVTEEVRRDKLFATMKRYGWIAILAVIAIVGGATWYEFNRSQQEAQAEAYGDALLAALEQGAPAERATALDSVDAQGPEARAVADLLRAAELAVASDTQAAVDLLTRVSQTPDLPPIYRAMAQYRALALQSDLSAQERRDGYEELAGPGGPLRLLALEQIAVTYAEEGNRLEALERLNSLLDEAGATPDLLRRVSQLIVSLGGIPGEAAQ
;
A
#
# COMPACT_ATOMS: atom_id res chain seq x y z
N MET A 1 -18.61 -49.45 60.15
CA MET A 1 -18.44 -48.39 59.14
C MET A 1 -19.76 -48.32 58.38
N SER A 2 -20.57 -47.27 58.35
CA SER A 2 -20.40 -45.89 58.79
C SER A 2 -21.73 -45.14 58.58
N GLN A 3 -22.61 -45.05 59.59
CA GLN A 3 -23.74 -44.09 59.55
C GLN A 3 -23.29 -42.68 60.00
N SER A 4 -22.28 -42.63 60.88
CA SER A 4 -21.66 -41.38 61.35
C SER A 4 -20.90 -40.65 60.24
N ASP A 5 -20.20 -41.37 59.34
CA ASP A 5 -19.51 -40.72 58.21
C ASP A 5 -20.51 -40.19 57.18
N SER A 6 -21.63 -40.88 56.94
CA SER A 6 -22.70 -40.40 56.03
C SER A 6 -23.37 -39.12 56.52
N PHE A 7 -23.60 -38.98 57.83
CA PHE A 7 -24.22 -37.78 58.41
C PHE A 7 -23.24 -36.60 58.48
N ILE A 8 -21.96 -36.88 58.74
CA ILE A 8 -20.90 -35.86 58.73
C ILE A 8 -20.62 -35.37 57.31
N ASP A 9 -20.62 -36.27 56.31
CA ASP A 9 -20.50 -35.88 54.90
C ASP A 9 -21.73 -35.07 54.46
N GLU A 10 -22.96 -35.48 54.79
CA GLU A 10 -24.18 -34.76 54.41
C GLU A 10 -24.27 -33.34 55.01
N VAL A 11 -23.91 -33.17 56.28
CA VAL A 11 -23.91 -31.85 56.95
C VAL A 11 -22.75 -30.97 56.45
N THR A 12 -21.59 -31.55 56.17
CA THR A 12 -20.47 -30.80 55.58
C THR A 12 -20.80 -30.37 54.14
N GLU A 13 -21.52 -31.22 53.38
CA GLU A 13 -21.98 -30.94 52.03
C GLU A 13 -22.99 -29.78 51.99
N GLU A 14 -23.95 -29.73 52.93
CA GLU A 14 -24.90 -28.61 53.02
C GLU A 14 -24.21 -27.27 53.36
N VAL A 15 -23.29 -27.25 54.33
CA VAL A 15 -22.57 -26.01 54.71
C VAL A 15 -21.63 -25.54 53.60
N ARG A 16 -21.03 -26.48 52.85
CA ARG A 16 -20.18 -26.19 51.69
C ARG A 16 -21.01 -25.64 50.53
N ARG A 17 -22.20 -26.21 50.30
CA ARG A 17 -23.18 -25.76 49.32
C ARG A 17 -23.70 -24.35 49.66
N ASP A 18 -24.01 -24.06 50.92
CA ASP A 18 -24.44 -22.74 51.37
C ASP A 18 -23.33 -21.68 51.22
N LYS A 19 -22.08 -22.02 51.52
CA LYS A 19 -20.93 -21.14 51.25
C LYS A 19 -20.74 -20.87 49.75
N LEU A 20 -20.89 -21.88 48.91
CA LEU A 20 -20.85 -21.73 47.45
C LEU A 20 -21.98 -20.82 46.96
N PHE A 21 -23.21 -21.03 47.42
CA PHE A 21 -24.37 -20.19 47.11
C PHE A 21 -24.19 -18.75 47.58
N ALA A 22 -23.70 -18.53 48.80
CA ALA A 22 -23.45 -17.19 49.34
C ALA A 22 -22.36 -16.44 48.54
N THR A 23 -21.30 -17.15 48.14
CA THR A 23 -20.21 -16.57 47.33
C THR A 23 -20.69 -16.26 45.91
N MET A 24 -21.47 -17.15 45.30
CA MET A 24 -22.11 -16.92 44.00
C MET A 24 -23.10 -15.75 44.04
N LYS A 25 -23.88 -15.60 45.11
CA LYS A 25 -24.80 -14.47 45.28
C LYS A 25 -24.07 -13.14 45.48
N ARG A 26 -22.89 -13.16 46.12
CA ARG A 26 -22.07 -11.96 46.38
C ARG A 26 -21.26 -11.49 45.16
N TYR A 27 -20.74 -12.42 44.36
CA TYR A 27 -19.82 -12.12 43.24
C TYR A 27 -20.36 -12.49 41.85
N GLY A 28 -21.49 -13.18 41.74
CA GLY A 28 -22.05 -13.62 40.46
C GLY A 28 -22.42 -12.48 39.51
N TRP A 29 -22.78 -11.31 40.05
CA TRP A 29 -23.01 -10.11 39.24
C TRP A 29 -21.74 -9.62 38.52
N ILE A 30 -20.55 -9.84 39.10
CA ILE A 30 -19.26 -9.51 38.46
C ILE A 30 -19.03 -10.41 37.26
N ALA A 31 -19.30 -11.70 37.39
CA ALA A 31 -19.21 -12.64 36.27
C ALA A 31 -20.19 -12.27 35.15
N ILE A 32 -21.42 -11.87 35.49
CA ILE A 32 -22.41 -11.39 34.51
C ILE A 32 -21.92 -10.12 33.80
N LEU A 33 -21.40 -9.13 34.54
CA LEU A 33 -20.84 -7.92 33.94
C LEU A 33 -19.64 -8.21 33.04
N ALA A 34 -18.77 -9.14 33.44
CA ALA A 34 -17.64 -9.56 32.63
C ALA A 34 -18.11 -10.19 31.30
N VAL A 35 -19.14 -11.04 31.35
CA VAL A 35 -19.74 -11.62 30.13
C VAL A 35 -20.35 -10.53 29.25
N ILE A 36 -21.10 -9.58 29.82
CA ILE A 36 -21.69 -8.47 29.05
C ILE A 36 -20.59 -7.61 28.41
N ALA A 37 -19.53 -7.31 29.13
CA ALA A 37 -18.41 -6.52 28.61
C ALA A 37 -17.69 -7.24 27.46
N ILE A 38 -17.43 -8.54 27.61
CA ILE A 38 -16.76 -9.35 26.57
C ILE A 38 -17.65 -9.46 25.33
N VAL A 39 -18.93 -9.82 25.50
CA VAL A 39 -19.86 -10.00 24.37
C VAL A 39 -20.15 -8.66 23.70
N GLY A 40 -20.38 -7.60 24.47
CA GLY A 40 -20.59 -6.25 23.95
C GLY A 40 -19.37 -5.71 23.21
N GLY A 41 -18.18 -5.87 23.78
CA GLY A 41 -16.91 -5.49 23.15
C GLY A 41 -16.65 -6.27 21.86
N ALA A 42 -16.85 -7.59 21.87
CA ALA A 42 -16.68 -8.44 20.68
C ALA A 42 -17.68 -8.07 19.57
N THR A 43 -18.95 -7.82 19.93
CA THR A 43 -19.99 -7.44 18.97
C THR A 43 -19.67 -6.10 18.32
N TRP A 44 -19.24 -5.11 19.12
CA TRP A 44 -18.82 -3.81 18.60
C TRP A 44 -17.58 -3.91 17.70
N TYR A 45 -16.59 -4.72 18.11
CA TYR A 45 -15.38 -4.96 17.33
C TYR A 45 -15.66 -5.60 15.97
N GLU A 46 -16.44 -6.68 15.94
CA GLU A 46 -16.81 -7.38 14.70
C GLU A 46 -17.65 -6.49 13.78
N PHE A 47 -18.61 -5.74 14.34
CA PHE A 47 -19.41 -4.81 13.55
C PHE A 47 -18.55 -3.71 12.93
N ASN A 48 -17.63 -3.12 13.70
CA ASN A 48 -16.75 -2.07 13.21
C ASN A 48 -15.75 -2.59 12.15
N ARG A 49 -15.30 -3.84 12.28
CA ARG A 49 -14.43 -4.48 11.29
C ARG A 49 -15.18 -4.78 10.00
N SER A 50 -16.37 -5.38 10.10
CA SER A 50 -17.23 -5.68 8.95
C SER A 50 -17.62 -4.42 8.19
N GLN A 51 -17.86 -3.30 8.88
CA GLN A 51 -18.16 -2.03 8.24
C GLN A 51 -16.95 -1.44 7.48
N GLN A 52 -15.75 -1.53 8.04
CA GLN A 52 -14.53 -1.07 7.37
C GLN A 52 -14.23 -1.90 6.11
N GLU A 53 -14.41 -3.22 6.20
CA GLU A 53 -14.24 -4.14 5.08
C GLU A 53 -15.26 -3.86 3.98
N ALA A 54 -16.55 -3.73 4.32
CA ALA A 54 -17.60 -3.40 3.36
C ALA A 54 -17.40 -2.04 2.69
N GLN A 55 -16.87 -1.04 3.41
CA GLN A 55 -16.53 0.26 2.83
C GLN A 55 -15.36 0.16 1.85
N ALA A 56 -14.32 -0.60 2.19
CA ALA A 56 -13.18 -0.84 1.31
C ALA A 56 -13.59 -1.61 0.04
N GLU A 57 -14.44 -2.63 0.18
CA GLU A 57 -15.03 -3.38 -0.94
C GLU A 57 -15.84 -2.45 -1.85
N ALA A 58 -16.78 -1.68 -1.29
CA ALA A 58 -17.62 -0.76 -2.06
C ALA A 58 -16.78 0.30 -2.82
N TYR A 59 -15.71 0.80 -2.20
CA TYR A 59 -14.79 1.73 -2.85
C TYR A 59 -14.00 1.05 -4.00
N GLY A 60 -13.50 -0.17 -3.78
CA GLY A 60 -12.83 -0.96 -4.80
C GLY A 60 -13.75 -1.26 -5.99
N ASP A 61 -14.99 -1.69 -5.72
CA ASP A 61 -16.00 -1.95 -6.73
C ASP A 61 -16.33 -0.69 -7.55
N ALA A 62 -16.40 0.48 -6.90
CA ALA A 62 -16.62 1.75 -7.59
C ALA A 62 -15.45 2.12 -8.51
N LEU A 63 -14.20 1.91 -8.07
CA LEU A 63 -13.03 2.10 -8.92
C LEU A 63 -13.02 1.15 -10.12
N LEU A 64 -13.34 -0.13 -9.91
CA LEU A 64 -13.41 -1.12 -10.98
C LEU A 64 -14.52 -0.79 -11.97
N ALA A 65 -15.72 -0.46 -11.50
CA ALA A 65 -16.83 -0.04 -12.36
C ALA A 65 -16.51 1.22 -13.17
N ALA A 66 -15.73 2.16 -12.60
CA ALA A 66 -15.22 3.30 -13.33
C ALA A 66 -14.18 2.91 -14.40
N LEU A 67 -13.34 1.90 -14.12
CA LEU A 67 -12.35 1.37 -15.06
C LEU A 67 -12.95 0.45 -16.15
N GLU A 68 -14.19 -0.01 -15.99
CA GLU A 68 -14.90 -0.81 -17.00
C GLU A 68 -15.65 0.06 -18.03
N GLN A 69 -15.62 1.39 -17.90
CA GLN A 69 -16.21 2.29 -18.89
C GLN A 69 -15.48 2.21 -20.24
N GLY A 70 -16.18 2.60 -21.30
CA GLY A 70 -15.76 2.37 -22.68
C GLY A 70 -14.45 3.07 -23.04
N ALA A 71 -14.51 4.37 -23.31
CA ALA A 71 -13.33 5.12 -23.74
C ALA A 71 -12.43 5.51 -22.55
N PRO A 72 -11.10 5.64 -22.74
CA PRO A 72 -10.19 6.12 -21.68
C PRO A 72 -10.63 7.44 -21.03
N ALA A 73 -11.14 8.39 -21.82
CA ALA A 73 -11.65 9.67 -21.32
C ALA A 73 -12.93 9.50 -20.45
N GLU A 74 -13.79 8.53 -20.79
CA GLU A 74 -14.97 8.19 -19.99
C GLU A 74 -14.55 7.57 -18.66
N ARG A 75 -13.56 6.66 -18.66
CA ARG A 75 -12.98 6.08 -17.43
C ARG A 75 -12.35 7.15 -16.54
N ALA A 76 -11.58 8.08 -17.12
CA ALA A 76 -10.99 9.19 -16.38
C ALA A 76 -12.06 10.09 -15.72
N THR A 77 -13.20 10.32 -16.42
CA THR A 77 -14.33 11.09 -15.88
C THR A 77 -15.06 10.32 -14.78
N ALA A 78 -15.27 9.02 -14.97
CA ALA A 78 -15.91 8.15 -13.97
C ALA A 78 -15.06 8.05 -12.69
N LEU A 79 -13.74 7.88 -12.82
CA LEU A 79 -12.80 7.84 -11.69
C LEU A 79 -12.78 9.14 -10.89
N ASP A 80 -12.96 10.29 -11.54
CA ASP A 80 -13.07 11.58 -10.86
C ASP A 80 -14.33 11.66 -9.97
N SER A 81 -15.39 10.96 -10.37
CA SER A 81 -16.68 10.93 -9.71
C SER A 81 -16.79 9.89 -8.60
N VAL A 82 -15.78 9.03 -8.42
CA VAL A 82 -15.75 8.05 -7.34
C VAL A 82 -15.58 8.78 -6.01
N ASP A 83 -16.50 8.52 -5.07
CA ASP A 83 -16.44 9.08 -3.72
C ASP A 83 -15.30 8.42 -2.93
N ALA A 84 -14.29 9.22 -2.59
CA ALA A 84 -13.09 8.75 -1.91
C ALA A 84 -13.11 9.15 -0.44
N GLN A 85 -13.06 8.16 0.44
CA GLN A 85 -13.03 8.37 1.89
C GLN A 85 -11.60 8.72 2.35
N GLY A 86 -11.26 10.01 2.22
CA GLY A 86 -9.99 10.58 2.68
C GLY A 86 -8.90 10.73 1.60
N PRO A 87 -7.77 11.36 1.95
CA PRO A 87 -6.74 11.77 1.00
C PRO A 87 -6.00 10.58 0.35
N GLU A 88 -5.81 9.47 1.07
CA GLU A 88 -5.15 8.27 0.55
C GLU A 88 -6.01 7.57 -0.51
N ALA A 89 -7.29 7.35 -0.21
CA ALA A 89 -8.26 6.84 -1.17
C ALA A 89 -8.30 7.77 -2.40
N ARG A 90 -8.38 9.08 -2.18
CA ARG A 90 -8.43 10.03 -3.30
C ARG A 90 -7.16 9.97 -4.16
N ALA A 91 -5.98 9.83 -3.57
CA ALA A 91 -4.74 9.68 -4.31
C ALA A 91 -4.72 8.40 -5.16
N VAL A 92 -5.28 7.29 -4.68
CA VAL A 92 -5.41 6.06 -5.48
C VAL A 92 -6.29 6.30 -6.70
N ALA A 93 -7.47 6.92 -6.53
CA ALA A 93 -8.35 7.28 -7.64
C ALA A 93 -7.66 8.22 -8.63
N ASP A 94 -6.94 9.23 -8.15
CA ASP A 94 -6.24 10.21 -8.98
C ASP A 94 -5.06 9.59 -9.75
N LEU A 95 -4.32 8.64 -9.15
CA LEU A 95 -3.27 7.88 -9.83
C LEU A 95 -3.84 7.02 -10.98
N LEU A 96 -4.97 6.34 -10.75
CA LEU A 96 -5.67 5.59 -11.79
C LEU A 96 -6.20 6.52 -12.89
N ARG A 97 -6.81 7.64 -12.51
CA ARG A 97 -7.32 8.64 -13.45
C ARG A 97 -6.22 9.21 -14.31
N ALA A 98 -5.06 9.53 -13.75
CA ALA A 98 -3.92 10.02 -14.50
C ALA A 98 -3.44 9.00 -15.56
N ALA A 99 -3.47 7.71 -15.23
CA ALA A 99 -3.15 6.67 -16.20
C ALA A 99 -4.16 6.65 -17.37
N GLU A 100 -5.45 6.78 -17.09
CA GLU A 100 -6.49 6.82 -18.13
C GLU A 100 -6.42 8.10 -18.98
N LEU A 101 -6.09 9.25 -18.38
CA LEU A 101 -5.82 10.50 -19.10
C LEU A 101 -4.63 10.34 -20.05
N ALA A 102 -3.55 9.71 -19.61
CA ALA A 102 -2.39 9.44 -20.45
C ALA A 102 -2.74 8.51 -21.64
N VAL A 103 -3.56 7.47 -21.41
CA VAL A 103 -4.05 6.58 -22.47
C VAL A 103 -5.00 7.33 -23.43
N ALA A 104 -5.78 8.29 -22.92
CA ALA A 104 -6.61 9.18 -23.72
C ALA A 104 -5.79 10.22 -24.54
N SER A 105 -4.45 10.18 -24.46
CA SER A 105 -3.55 11.18 -25.05
C SER A 105 -3.70 12.59 -24.46
N ASP A 106 -4.31 12.72 -23.30
CA ASP A 106 -4.37 13.97 -22.51
C ASP A 106 -3.22 14.00 -21.50
N THR A 107 -1.99 13.99 -22.03
CA THR A 107 -0.76 13.92 -21.23
C THR A 107 -0.64 15.11 -20.29
N GLN A 108 -1.04 16.31 -20.71
CA GLN A 108 -0.95 17.50 -19.87
C GLN A 108 -1.85 17.37 -18.64
N ALA A 109 -3.11 16.97 -18.81
CA ALA A 109 -4.01 16.78 -17.67
C ALA A 109 -3.52 15.67 -16.74
N ALA A 110 -2.93 14.60 -17.29
CA ALA A 110 -2.32 13.54 -16.49
C ALA A 110 -1.14 14.05 -15.65
N VAL A 111 -0.23 14.82 -16.25
CA VAL A 111 0.94 15.41 -15.58
C VAL A 111 0.51 16.40 -14.50
N ASP A 112 -0.45 17.28 -14.79
CA ASP A 112 -0.98 18.26 -13.82
C ASP A 112 -1.60 17.56 -12.61
N LEU A 113 -2.36 16.49 -12.84
CA LEU A 113 -2.96 15.68 -11.78
C LEU A 113 -1.90 14.98 -10.93
N LEU A 114 -0.92 14.33 -11.56
CA LEU A 114 0.16 13.64 -10.86
C LEU A 114 1.03 14.62 -10.06
N THR A 115 1.31 15.80 -10.60
CA THR A 115 2.06 16.86 -9.91
C THR A 115 1.29 17.35 -8.68
N ARG A 116 -0.03 17.47 -8.76
CA ARG A 116 -0.86 17.79 -7.59
C ARG A 116 -0.76 16.71 -6.52
N VAL A 117 -0.85 15.44 -6.89
CA VAL A 117 -0.74 14.31 -5.95
C VAL A 117 0.66 14.27 -5.31
N SER A 118 1.72 14.50 -6.10
CA SER A 118 3.11 14.50 -5.57
C SER A 118 3.39 15.64 -4.60
N GLN A 119 2.65 16.75 -4.71
CA GLN A 119 2.79 17.93 -3.85
C GLN A 119 1.79 17.97 -2.70
N THR A 120 0.88 17.00 -2.58
CA THR A 120 -0.14 17.04 -1.53
C THR A 120 0.48 16.77 -0.15
N PRO A 121 0.33 17.70 0.82
CA PRO A 121 0.85 17.53 2.17
C PRO A 121 0.24 16.29 2.84
N ASP A 122 0.98 15.70 3.79
CA ASP A 122 0.52 14.61 4.66
C ASP A 122 0.14 13.28 3.99
N LEU A 123 0.13 13.20 2.65
CA LEU A 123 0.00 11.92 1.93
C LEU A 123 1.20 11.00 2.23
N PRO A 124 1.02 9.69 2.41
CA PRO A 124 2.15 8.78 2.57
C PRO A 124 3.19 8.92 1.44
N PRO A 125 4.51 8.86 1.75
CA PRO A 125 5.57 9.11 0.78
C PRO A 125 5.48 8.24 -0.48
N ILE A 126 4.95 7.02 -0.38
CA ILE A 126 4.77 6.11 -1.52
C ILE A 126 3.86 6.70 -2.60
N TYR A 127 2.73 7.32 -2.23
CA TYR A 127 1.80 7.90 -3.20
C TYR A 127 2.41 9.11 -3.91
N ARG A 128 3.09 9.97 -3.15
CA ARG A 128 3.76 11.13 -3.72
C ARG A 128 4.89 10.74 -4.67
N ALA A 129 5.68 9.74 -4.27
CA ALA A 129 6.76 9.20 -5.09
C ALA A 129 6.24 8.54 -6.38
N MET A 130 5.16 7.75 -6.30
CA MET A 130 4.53 7.16 -7.48
C MET A 130 4.02 8.23 -8.44
N ALA A 131 3.40 9.29 -7.90
CA ALA A 131 2.89 10.39 -8.71
C ALA A 131 4.03 11.14 -9.42
N GLN A 132 5.10 11.51 -8.70
CA GLN A 132 6.27 12.17 -9.28
C GLN A 132 6.95 11.30 -10.33
N TYR A 133 7.18 10.01 -10.02
CA TYR A 133 7.80 9.07 -10.96
C TYR A 133 7.03 8.97 -12.28
N ARG A 134 5.69 8.85 -12.19
CA ARG A 134 4.81 8.78 -13.35
C ARG A 134 4.75 10.11 -14.11
N ALA A 135 4.74 11.25 -13.42
CA ALA A 135 4.76 12.56 -14.06
C ALA A 135 6.03 12.74 -14.90
N LEU A 136 7.20 12.39 -14.36
CA LEU A 136 8.48 12.45 -15.09
C LEU A 136 8.48 11.52 -16.31
N ALA A 137 7.88 10.34 -16.19
CA ALA A 137 7.80 9.38 -17.30
C ALA A 137 6.90 9.86 -18.45
N LEU A 138 5.91 10.72 -18.17
CA LEU A 138 4.99 11.28 -19.16
C LEU A 138 5.50 12.56 -19.84
N GLN A 139 6.42 13.27 -19.19
CA GLN A 139 7.00 14.53 -19.68
C GLN A 139 8.17 14.25 -20.64
N SER A 140 7.86 13.82 -21.86
CA SER A 140 8.86 13.57 -22.91
C SER A 140 9.44 14.84 -23.53
N ASP A 141 8.84 15.99 -23.25
CA ASP A 141 9.28 17.33 -23.64
C ASP A 141 10.43 17.87 -22.77
N LEU A 142 10.57 17.36 -21.54
CA LEU A 142 11.72 17.65 -20.69
C LEU A 142 13.00 17.05 -21.28
N SER A 143 14.11 17.76 -21.10
CA SER A 143 15.42 17.21 -21.40
C SER A 143 15.72 15.99 -20.52
N ALA A 144 16.57 15.11 -21.02
CA ALA A 144 17.03 13.94 -20.26
C ALA A 144 17.68 14.35 -18.92
N GLN A 145 18.41 15.47 -18.89
CA GLN A 145 18.93 16.05 -17.65
C GLN A 145 17.83 16.53 -16.69
N GLU A 146 16.82 17.28 -17.14
CA GLU A 146 15.73 17.72 -16.25
C GLU A 146 14.96 16.52 -15.66
N ARG A 147 14.73 15.47 -16.46
CA ARG A 147 14.14 14.22 -15.94
C ARG A 147 15.05 13.52 -14.95
N ARG A 148 16.36 13.51 -15.21
CA ARG A 148 17.38 12.94 -14.32
C ARG A 148 17.33 13.61 -12.96
N ASP A 149 17.34 14.94 -12.91
CA ASP A 149 17.28 15.72 -11.67
C ASP A 149 16.02 15.36 -10.86
N GLY A 150 14.86 15.23 -11.53
CA GLY A 150 13.62 14.80 -10.88
C GLY A 150 13.67 13.36 -10.34
N TYR A 151 14.32 12.44 -11.05
CA TYR A 151 14.50 11.07 -10.56
C TYR A 151 15.53 10.99 -9.42
N GLU A 152 16.52 11.89 -9.37
CA GLU A 152 17.48 11.94 -8.27
C GLU A 152 16.81 12.26 -6.93
N GLU A 153 15.76 13.09 -6.92
CA GLU A 153 14.93 13.34 -5.73
C GLU A 153 14.27 12.05 -5.20
N LEU A 154 13.90 11.14 -6.11
CA LEU A 154 13.29 9.84 -5.79
C LEU A 154 14.30 8.74 -5.45
N ALA A 155 15.56 8.93 -5.85
CA ALA A 155 16.64 7.96 -5.66
C ALA A 155 17.26 8.01 -4.25
N GLY A 156 16.74 8.83 -3.33
CA GLY A 156 17.25 8.93 -1.96
C GLY A 156 17.31 7.59 -1.20
N PRO A 157 18.28 7.38 -0.29
CA PRO A 157 18.38 6.16 0.51
C PRO A 157 17.09 5.86 1.29
N GLY A 158 16.60 4.63 1.20
CA GLY A 158 15.34 4.21 1.83
C GLY A 158 14.07 4.73 1.14
N GLY A 159 14.20 5.44 0.01
CA GLY A 159 13.06 5.91 -0.78
C GLY A 159 12.25 4.76 -1.37
N PRO A 160 10.90 4.86 -1.41
CA PRO A 160 10.03 3.77 -1.82
C PRO A 160 10.24 3.31 -3.27
N LEU A 161 10.67 4.22 -4.14
CA LEU A 161 10.92 3.96 -5.56
C LEU A 161 12.39 4.13 -5.95
N ARG A 162 13.31 4.12 -4.96
CA ARG A 162 14.75 4.38 -5.21
C ARG A 162 15.30 3.56 -6.37
N LEU A 163 15.10 2.24 -6.35
CA LEU A 163 15.68 1.36 -7.36
C LEU A 163 15.11 1.59 -8.76
N LEU A 164 13.82 1.93 -8.86
CA LEU A 164 13.20 2.29 -10.14
C LEU A 164 13.70 3.65 -10.63
N ALA A 165 13.91 4.62 -9.72
CA ALA A 165 14.46 5.92 -10.06
C ALA A 165 15.92 5.81 -10.56
N LEU A 166 16.76 4.99 -9.92
CA LEU A 166 18.13 4.71 -10.37
C LEU A 166 18.16 4.10 -11.78
N GLU A 167 17.24 3.18 -12.07
CA GLU A 167 17.09 2.63 -13.42
C GLU A 167 16.76 3.73 -14.43
N GLN A 168 15.79 4.61 -14.13
CA GLN A 168 15.43 5.70 -15.04
C GLN A 168 16.56 6.73 -15.22
N ILE A 169 17.34 7.00 -14.17
CA ILE A 169 18.55 7.83 -14.28
C ILE A 169 19.57 7.21 -15.25
N ALA A 170 19.72 5.89 -15.26
CA ALA A 170 20.59 5.23 -16.22
C ALA A 170 20.04 5.30 -17.65
N VAL A 171 18.71 5.17 -17.81
CA VAL A 171 18.02 5.33 -19.11
C VAL A 171 18.25 6.73 -19.68
N THR A 172 18.17 7.78 -18.87
CA THR A 172 18.40 9.15 -19.36
C THR A 172 19.84 9.39 -19.82
N TYR A 173 20.86 8.67 -19.29
CA TYR A 173 22.21 8.71 -19.87
C TYR A 173 22.28 8.01 -21.23
N ALA A 174 21.57 6.89 -21.39
CA ALA A 174 21.52 6.19 -22.66
C ALA A 174 20.85 7.03 -23.76
N GLU A 175 19.79 7.78 -23.42
CA GLU A 175 19.11 8.71 -24.33
C GLU A 175 20.01 9.84 -24.83
N GLU A 176 20.91 10.35 -23.98
CA GLU A 176 21.91 11.36 -24.34
C GLU A 176 23.11 10.77 -25.10
N GLY A 177 23.10 9.47 -25.38
CA GLY A 177 24.21 8.77 -26.03
C GLY A 177 25.42 8.53 -25.11
N ASN A 178 25.32 8.84 -23.82
CA ASN A 178 26.35 8.54 -22.83
C ASN A 178 26.26 7.08 -22.38
N ARG A 179 26.61 6.18 -23.30
CA ARG A 179 26.56 4.73 -23.12
C ARG A 179 27.37 4.25 -21.92
N LEU A 180 28.57 4.80 -21.71
CA LEU A 180 29.47 4.35 -20.64
C LEU A 180 28.86 4.59 -19.25
N GLU A 181 28.36 5.81 -19.02
CA GLU A 181 27.72 6.17 -17.75
C GLU A 181 26.42 5.36 -17.52
N ALA A 182 25.64 5.12 -18.58
CA ALA A 182 24.45 4.27 -18.48
C ALA A 182 24.81 2.84 -18.05
N LEU A 183 25.86 2.25 -18.64
CA LEU A 183 26.32 0.90 -18.28
C LEU A 183 26.89 0.84 -16.86
N GLU A 184 27.65 1.84 -16.42
CA GLU A 184 28.18 1.91 -15.06
C GLU A 184 27.04 1.89 -14.02
N ARG A 185 26.00 2.71 -14.25
CA ARG A 185 24.85 2.81 -13.34
C ARG A 185 23.98 1.55 -13.35
N LEU A 186 23.72 0.98 -14.52
CA LEU A 186 22.95 -0.27 -14.60
C LEU A 186 23.69 -1.44 -13.94
N ASN A 187 25.01 -1.55 -14.11
CA ASN A 187 25.79 -2.57 -13.43
C ASN A 187 25.79 -2.36 -11.90
N SER A 188 25.94 -1.13 -11.44
CA SER A 188 25.83 -0.81 -10.01
C SER A 188 24.48 -1.22 -9.42
N LEU A 189 23.40 -1.12 -10.20
CA LEU A 189 22.05 -1.50 -9.79
C LEU A 189 21.87 -3.03 -9.65
N LEU A 190 22.71 -3.86 -10.29
CA LEU A 190 22.68 -5.32 -10.11
C LEU A 190 23.08 -5.74 -8.69
N ASP A 191 23.90 -4.93 -8.02
CA ASP A 191 24.42 -5.19 -6.67
C ASP A 191 23.62 -4.48 -5.56
N GLU A 192 22.59 -3.70 -5.90
CA GLU A 192 21.78 -2.96 -4.93
C GLU A 192 20.90 -3.90 -4.08
N ALA A 193 20.93 -3.68 -2.78
CA ALA A 193 20.10 -4.43 -1.84
C ALA A 193 18.60 -4.15 -2.08
N GLY A 194 17.80 -5.22 -2.10
CA GLY A 194 16.35 -5.12 -2.31
C GLY A 194 15.91 -5.11 -3.78
N ALA A 195 16.84 -5.29 -4.74
CA ALA A 195 16.49 -5.47 -6.14
C ALA A 195 15.61 -6.72 -6.34
N THR A 196 14.46 -6.54 -6.99
CA THR A 196 13.54 -7.65 -7.29
C THR A 196 14.02 -8.43 -8.51
N PRO A 197 13.63 -9.72 -8.66
CA PRO A 197 13.99 -10.49 -9.85
C PRO A 197 13.55 -9.84 -11.17
N ASP A 198 12.39 -9.17 -11.17
CA ASP A 198 11.89 -8.47 -12.36
C ASP A 198 12.68 -7.20 -12.69
N LEU A 199 13.15 -6.46 -11.68
CA LEU A 199 14.06 -5.34 -11.89
C LEU A 199 15.38 -5.83 -12.47
N LEU A 200 16.01 -6.84 -11.84
CA LEU A 200 17.30 -7.38 -12.27
C LEU A 200 17.25 -7.91 -13.71
N ARG A 201 16.16 -8.59 -14.08
CA ARG A 201 15.93 -9.04 -15.46
C ARG A 201 15.86 -7.88 -16.44
N ARG A 202 15.14 -6.80 -16.11
CA ARG A 202 15.02 -5.63 -16.97
C ARG A 202 16.33 -4.86 -17.09
N VAL A 203 17.04 -4.66 -15.98
CA VAL A 203 18.38 -4.03 -15.95
C VAL A 203 19.37 -4.82 -16.80
N SER A 204 19.39 -6.15 -16.68
CA SER A 204 20.24 -7.01 -17.51
C SER A 204 19.91 -6.89 -19.01
N GLN A 205 18.62 -6.80 -19.36
CA GLN A 205 18.19 -6.57 -20.74
C GLN A 205 18.62 -5.19 -21.26
N LEU A 206 18.56 -4.14 -20.42
CA LEU A 206 19.04 -2.81 -20.77
C LEU A 206 20.56 -2.81 -21.02
N ILE A 207 21.33 -3.46 -20.15
CA ILE A 207 22.79 -3.62 -20.32
C ILE A 207 23.11 -4.28 -21.67
N VAL A 208 22.44 -5.39 -21.99
CA VAL A 208 22.64 -6.11 -23.26
C VAL A 208 22.21 -5.25 -24.45
N SER A 209 21.11 -4.49 -24.35
CA SER A 209 20.66 -3.60 -25.43
C SER A 209 21.65 -2.47 -25.72
N LEU A 210 22.40 -2.04 -24.70
CA LEU A 210 23.50 -1.10 -24.82
C LEU A 210 24.81 -1.79 -25.24
N GLY A 211 24.80 -3.10 -25.53
CA GLY A 211 25.97 -3.87 -25.94
C GLY A 211 26.99 -4.10 -24.81
N GLY A 212 26.55 -4.08 -23.56
CA GLY A 212 27.34 -4.49 -22.39
C GLY A 212 27.09 -5.95 -21.99
N ILE A 213 27.89 -6.44 -21.05
CA ILE A 213 27.73 -7.76 -20.42
C ILE A 213 27.30 -7.52 -18.96
N PRO A 214 26.16 -8.06 -18.50
CA PRO A 214 25.72 -7.87 -17.12
C PRO A 214 26.75 -8.39 -16.11
N GLY A 215 27.11 -7.55 -15.14
CA GLY A 215 28.08 -7.87 -14.09
C GLY A 215 29.54 -7.61 -14.47
N GLU A 216 29.82 -7.08 -15.66
CA GLU A 216 31.15 -6.60 -16.04
C GLU A 216 31.20 -5.06 -15.99
N ALA A 217 32.33 -4.52 -15.50
CA ALA A 217 32.58 -3.09 -15.52
C ALA A 217 32.57 -2.55 -16.95
N ALA A 218 32.02 -1.34 -17.14
CA ALA A 218 31.98 -0.70 -18.45
C ALA A 218 33.42 -0.48 -18.98
N GLN A 219 33.73 -1.05 -20.15
CA GLN A 219 34.98 -0.85 -20.90
C GLN A 219 34.78 0.12 -22.06
#